data_AF-A0A528FHI8-F1
#
_entry.id   AF-A0A528FHI8-F1
#
_cell.length_a   1.000
_cell.length_b   1.000
_cell.length_c   1.000
_cell.angle_alpha   90.00
_cell.angle_beta   90.00
_cell.angle_gamma   90.00
#
_symmetry.space_group_name_H-M   'P 1'
#
loop_
_entity.id
_entity.type
_entity.pdbx_description
1 polymer ?
#
loop_
_entity_poly.entity_id
_entity_poly.type
_entity_poly.pdbx_seq_one_letter_code
_entity_poly.pdbx_strand_id
1 'polypeptide(L)'
;VQSSLQYDSVPCNQLLAQRNRLAQRFRLPQDAKPSFSDPGVGLGPFTPDVRPKAQRDVEQASGRIDAMNRSIARRECGKPAKQNKLGLQG
;
A
#
# COMPACT_ATOMS: atom_id res chain seq x y z
N VAL A 1 -5.00 -7.69 -5.37
CA VAL A 1 -3.95 -6.64 -5.43
C VAL A 1 -4.61 -5.28 -5.27
N GLN A 2 -4.14 -4.42 -4.36
CA GLN A 2 -4.63 -3.04 -4.20
C GLN A 2 -3.88 -2.10 -5.16
N SER A 3 -4.60 -1.17 -5.80
CA SER A 3 -3.99 -0.23 -6.75
C SER A 3 -3.31 0.92 -6.02
N SER A 4 -2.03 1.15 -6.33
CA SER A 4 -1.29 2.31 -5.79
C SER A 4 -1.66 3.63 -6.47
N LEU A 5 -2.33 3.61 -7.62
CA LEU A 5 -2.68 4.80 -8.39
C LEU A 5 -3.64 5.73 -7.65
N GLN A 6 -4.53 5.17 -6.82
CA GLN A 6 -5.48 5.96 -6.04
C GLN A 6 -4.77 6.83 -4.97
N TYR A 7 -3.56 6.46 -4.58
CA TYR A 7 -2.75 7.21 -3.62
C TYR A 7 -1.83 8.24 -4.27
N ASP A 8 -1.64 8.18 -5.59
CA ASP A 8 -0.81 9.13 -6.32
C ASP A 8 -1.45 10.53 -6.37
N SER A 9 -2.76 10.63 -6.19
CA SER A 9 -3.49 11.91 -6.09
C SER A 9 -3.45 12.52 -4.69
N VAL A 10 -3.09 11.77 -3.65
CA VAL A 10 -3.06 12.24 -2.26
C VAL A 10 -1.77 13.04 -2.00
N PRO A 11 -1.79 14.18 -1.30
CA PRO A 11 -0.56 14.90 -0.95
C PRO A 11 0.41 14.05 -0.12
N CYS A 12 1.73 14.13 -0.40
CA CYS A 12 2.76 13.30 0.27
C CYS A 12 2.68 13.34 1.80
N ASN A 13 2.49 14.53 2.39
CA ASN A 13 2.38 14.69 3.86
C ASN A 13 1.18 13.92 4.41
N GLN A 14 0.05 13.99 3.71
CA GLN A 14 -1.17 13.30 4.11
C GLN A 14 -1.02 11.80 3.91
N LEU A 15 -0.35 11.36 2.85
CA LEU A 15 -0.11 9.96 2.54
C LEU A 15 0.78 9.28 3.60
N LEU A 16 1.86 9.94 4.02
CA LEU A 16 2.74 9.48 5.11
C LEU A 16 1.98 9.37 6.44
N ALA A 17 1.18 10.38 6.78
CA ALA A 17 0.34 10.36 7.98
C ALA A 17 -0.71 9.24 7.93
N GLN A 18 -1.37 9.04 6.79
CA GLN A 18 -2.36 7.97 6.61
C GLN A 18 -1.73 6.59 6.77
N ARG A 19 -0.58 6.34 6.13
CA ARG A 19 0.17 5.08 6.28
C ARG A 19 0.52 4.83 7.75
N ASN A 20 1.08 5.83 8.44
CA ASN A 20 1.51 5.68 9.83
C ASN A 20 0.32 5.39 10.76
N ARG A 21 -0.82 6.07 10.57
CA ARG A 21 -2.05 5.78 11.32
C ARG A 21 -2.57 4.38 11.06
N LEU A 22 -2.55 3.92 9.81
CA LEU A 22 -3.01 2.57 9.45
C LEU A 22 -2.11 1.50 10.07
N ALA A 23 -0.79 1.67 9.97
CA ALA A 23 0.21 0.80 10.57
C ALA A 23 0.02 0.71 12.10
N GLN A 24 -0.14 1.84 12.79
CA GLN A 24 -0.41 1.87 14.23
C GLN A 24 -1.73 1.18 14.61
N ARG A 25 -2.80 1.42 13.85
CA ARG A 25 -4.13 0.86 14.13
C ARG A 25 -4.16 -0.66 14.08
N PHE A 26 -3.46 -1.24 13.11
CA PHE A 26 -3.39 -2.70 12.93
C PHE A 26 -2.14 -3.32 13.57
N ARG A 27 -1.32 -2.53 14.28
CA ARG A 27 0.00 -2.93 14.81
C ARG A 27 0.90 -3.59 13.75
N LEU A 28 0.80 -3.10 12.52
CA LEU A 28 1.57 -3.57 11.38
C LEU A 28 2.82 -2.73 11.19
N PRO A 29 3.90 -3.31 10.64
CA PRO A 29 5.08 -2.54 10.29
C PRO A 29 4.78 -1.61 9.10
N GLN A 30 5.52 -0.50 8.98
CA GLN A 30 5.28 0.50 7.94
C GLN A 30 5.61 0.01 6.54
N ASP A 31 6.41 -1.06 6.42
CA ASP A 31 6.78 -1.76 5.20
C ASP A 31 5.99 -3.07 5.03
N ALA A 32 4.86 -3.22 5.74
CA ALA A 32 4.01 -4.40 5.65
C ALA A 32 3.64 -4.68 4.20
N LYS A 33 4.01 -5.87 3.72
CA LYS A 33 3.61 -6.39 2.41
C LYS A 33 2.32 -7.20 2.55
N PRO A 34 1.40 -7.13 1.58
CA PRO A 34 0.27 -8.04 1.54
C PRO A 34 0.80 -9.47 1.45
N SER A 35 0.41 -10.29 2.42
CA SER A 35 0.51 -11.74 2.26
C SER A 35 -0.67 -12.12 1.38
N PHE A 36 -0.40 -12.48 0.13
CA PHE A 36 -1.40 -13.16 -0.68
C PHE A 36 -1.40 -14.61 -0.21
N SER A 37 -2.24 -14.92 0.78
CA SER A 37 -2.57 -16.31 1.03
C SER A 37 -3.24 -16.85 -0.23
N ASP A 38 -2.60 -17.84 -0.83
CA ASP A 38 -3.14 -18.58 -1.97
C ASP A 38 -4.57 -18.99 -1.60
N PRO A 39 -5.62 -18.61 -2.36
CA PRO A 39 -6.97 -19.03 -2.06
C PRO A 39 -6.95 -20.55 -2.02
N GLY A 40 -7.11 -21.11 -0.82
CA GLY A 40 -6.92 -22.53 -0.59
C GLY A 40 -7.66 -23.33 -1.66
N VAL A 41 -6.94 -24.27 -2.28
CA VAL A 41 -7.43 -25.13 -3.37
C VAL A 41 -8.68 -25.89 -2.92
N GLY A 42 -9.84 -25.29 -3.12
CA GLY A 42 -11.16 -25.82 -2.77
C GLY A 42 -12.06 -25.73 -3.99
N LEU A 43 -12.59 -26.88 -4.40
CA LEU A 43 -13.30 -27.14 -5.65
C LEU A 43 -14.46 -26.15 -5.92
N GLY A 44 -14.20 -25.10 -6.69
CA GLY A 44 -15.23 -24.36 -7.44
C GLY A 44 -15.34 -22.85 -7.16
N PRO A 45 -15.99 -22.08 -8.07
CA PRO A 45 -16.06 -20.62 -8.06
C PRO A 45 -16.93 -20.00 -6.95
N PHE A 46 -17.39 -20.79 -5.98
CA PHE A 46 -18.35 -20.38 -4.94
C PHE A 46 -17.87 -20.62 -3.52
N THR A 47 -16.63 -21.09 -3.30
CA THR A 47 -16.12 -21.30 -1.95
C THR A 47 -16.03 -19.95 -1.26
N PRO A 48 -16.86 -19.68 -0.22
CA PRO A 48 -16.74 -18.44 0.51
C PRO A 48 -15.34 -18.44 1.13
N ASP A 49 -14.64 -17.32 1.03
CA ASP A 49 -13.46 -17.11 1.85
C ASP A 49 -13.86 -17.47 3.30
N VAL A 50 -13.21 -18.48 3.90
CA VAL A 50 -13.50 -18.95 5.26
C VAL A 50 -12.58 -18.30 6.29
N ARG A 51 -11.69 -17.40 5.85
CA ARG A 51 -10.74 -16.76 6.74
C ARG A 51 -11.47 -15.87 7.76
N PRO A 52 -11.05 -15.88 9.04
CA PRO A 52 -11.59 -15.00 10.05
C PRO A 52 -11.55 -13.54 9.59
N LYS A 53 -12.61 -12.78 9.91
CA LYS A 53 -12.72 -11.36 9.52
C LYS A 53 -11.50 -10.55 9.98
N ALA A 54 -10.97 -10.83 11.17
CA ALA A 54 -9.78 -10.16 11.69
C ALA A 54 -8.53 -10.37 10.80
N GLN A 55 -8.33 -11.58 10.27
CA GLN A 55 -7.20 -11.86 9.37
C GLN A 55 -7.35 -11.10 8.05
N ARG A 56 -8.56 -11.08 7.48
CA ARG A 56 -8.82 -10.30 6.25
C ARG A 56 -8.62 -8.81 6.43
N ASP A 57 -9.08 -8.26 7.56
CA ASP A 57 -8.95 -6.84 7.85
C ASP A 57 -7.45 -6.46 7.99
N VAL A 58 -6.63 -7.33 8.59
CA VAL A 58 -5.16 -7.16 8.69
C VAL A 58 -4.48 -7.28 7.33
N GLU A 59 -4.80 -8.29 6.51
CA GLU A 59 -4.24 -8.43 5.15
C GLU A 59 -4.65 -7.29 4.22
N GLN A 60 -5.89 -6.80 4.36
CA GLN A 60 -6.35 -5.65 3.61
C GLN A 60 -5.60 -4.38 4.04
N ALA A 61 -5.32 -4.22 5.34
CA ALA A 61 -4.51 -3.13 5.85
C ALA A 61 -3.07 -3.19 5.33
N SER A 62 -2.42 -4.37 5.33
CA SER A 62 -1.06 -4.51 4.78
C SER A 62 -1.03 -4.23 3.27
N GLY A 63 -2.02 -4.69 2.51
CA GLY A 63 -2.14 -4.35 1.09
C GLY A 63 -2.33 -2.85 0.82
N ARG A 64 -3.05 -2.13 1.69
CA ARG A 64 -3.18 -0.67 1.61
C ARG A 64 -1.86 0.03 1.95
N ILE A 65 -1.15 -0.41 3.00
CA ILE A 65 0.17 0.14 3.38
C ILE A 65 1.17 -0.03 2.23
N ASP A 66 1.24 -1.22 1.62
CA ASP A 66 2.11 -1.47 0.48
C ASP A 66 1.76 -0.60 -0.73
N ALA A 67 0.47 -0.44 -1.05
CA ALA A 67 0.04 0.45 -2.13
C ALA A 67 0.43 1.92 -1.86
N MET A 68 0.30 2.39 -0.62
CA MET A 68 0.77 3.72 -0.21
C MET A 68 2.29 3.83 -0.33
N ASN A 69 3.04 2.81 0.10
CA ASN A 69 4.50 2.79 0.01
C ASN A 69 4.99 2.82 -1.44
N ARG A 70 4.32 2.09 -2.35
CA ARG A 70 4.62 2.17 -3.79
C ARG A 70 4.37 3.57 -4.36
N SER A 71 3.33 4.26 -3.89
CA SER A 71 3.08 5.65 -4.28
C SER A 71 4.16 6.60 -3.73
N ILE A 72 4.50 6.47 -2.45
CA ILE A 72 5.58 7.23 -1.79
C ILE A 72 6.91 7.02 -2.52
N ALA A 73 7.26 5.77 -2.84
CA ALA A 73 8.51 5.44 -3.53
C ALA A 73 8.56 5.99 -4.96
N ARG A 74 7.45 5.89 -5.71
CA ARG A 74 7.37 6.41 -7.10
C ARG A 74 7.40 7.93 -7.16
N ARG A 75 6.75 8.60 -6.20
CA ARG A 75 6.69 10.07 -6.12
C ARG A 75 7.84 10.67 -5.33
N GLU A 76 8.74 9.83 -4.84
CA GLU A 76 9.86 10.20 -3.97
C GLU A 76 9.44 11.09 -2.79
N CYS A 77 8.24 10.85 -2.25
CA CYS A 77 7.69 11.62 -1.13
C CYS A 77 8.64 11.53 0.08
N GLY A 78 9.22 12.67 0.48
CA GLY A 78 10.18 12.75 1.60
C GLY A 78 11.66 12.68 1.19
N LYS A 79 11.97 12.49 -0.09
CA LYS A 79 13.31 12.83 -0.61
C LYS A 79 13.36 14.33 -0.91
N PRO A 80 14.48 15.02 -0.65
CA PRO A 80 14.68 16.34 -1.22
C PRO A 80 14.57 16.16 -2.73
N ALA A 81 13.65 16.89 -3.37
CA ALA A 81 13.49 16.84 -4.81
C ALA A 81 14.88 16.92 -5.45
N LYS A 82 15.32 15.86 -6.12
CA LYS A 82 16.45 15.99 -7.03
C LYS A 82 15.96 16.99 -8.05
N GLN A 83 16.37 18.24 -7.90
CA GLN A 83 16.21 19.28 -8.90
C GLN A 83 16.67 18.64 -10.20
N ASN A 84 15.73 18.40 -11.11
CA ASN A 84 16.04 17.98 -12.46
C ASN A 84 16.88 19.11 -13.07
N LYS A 85 18.21 19.02 -12.96
CA LYS A 85 19.11 19.56 -13.97
C LYS A 85 18.94 18.69 -15.21
N LEU A 86 17.79 18.78 -15.87
CA LEU A 86 17.60 18.24 -17.20
C LEU A 86 17.33 19.42 -18.14
N GLY A 87 18.42 19.78 -18.83
CA GLY A 87 18.57 20.71 -19.95
C GLY A 87 17.36 21.54 -20.39
N LEU A 88 17.38 22.82 -20.04
CA LEU A 88 16.90 23.87 -20.92
C LEU A 88 18.14 24.54 -21.56
N GLN A 89 18.63 23.94 -22.63
CA GLN A 89 19.50 24.61 -23.61
C GLN A 89 19.05 24.14 -24.98
N GLY A 90 18.19 24.96 -25.58
CA GLY A 90 17.84 24.97 -27.00
C GLY A 90 17.84 26.42 -27.44
#